data_AF-C4N556-F1
#
_entry.id   AF-C4N556-F1
#
_cell.length_a   1.000
_cell.length_b   1.000
_cell.length_c   1.000
_cell.angle_alpha   90.00
_cell.angle_beta   90.00
_cell.angle_gamma   90.00
#
_symmetry.space_group_name_H-M   'P 1'
#
loop_
_entity.id
_entity.type
_entity.pdbx_description
1 polymer ?
#
loop_
_entity_poly.entity_id
_entity_poly.type
_entity_poly.pdbx_seq_one_letter_code
_entity_poly.pdbx_strand_id
1 'polypeptide(L)'
;LGNVRGKDWRIQTNVYGNGSTTRGREERYLVPFDPTEEPHRYSILWTPDYIIFYIDDVPIREVVRSDAMGGDFPSKPMSVYATIWDGSSWATSYGRIKINYKYAPYVSEFSDLVLRGCRVGPIQQVDSADRCAEAVEELMSADYALLTPRKRAAMRRFRERYTIYSFCYDQHRYGNVTFPDCDYVSSEHSRFGEWGDNKFPPKEVRRARRRSRKPSAVDDQPSK
;
A
#
# COMPACT_ATOMS: atom_id res chain seq x y z
N LEU A 1 6.10 6.47 -3.13
CA LEU A 1 5.73 7.91 -3.14
C LEU A 1 6.99 8.71 -2.85
N GLY A 2 7.31 9.71 -3.69
CA GLY A 2 8.51 10.52 -3.50
C GLY A 2 8.56 11.22 -2.14
N ASN A 3 9.75 11.64 -1.74
CA ASN A 3 9.97 12.34 -0.49
C ASN A 3 11.06 13.41 -0.60
N VAL A 4 11.22 14.22 0.44
CA VAL A 4 12.35 15.14 0.56
C VAL A 4 13.58 14.41 1.07
N ARG A 5 14.77 14.94 0.76
CA ARG A 5 16.05 14.37 1.21
C ARG A 5 16.06 14.11 2.72
N GLY A 6 16.53 12.92 3.11
CA GLY A 6 16.65 12.51 4.51
C GLY A 6 15.31 12.09 5.16
N LYS A 7 14.28 11.82 4.36
CA LYS A 7 13.02 11.24 4.83
C LYS A 7 12.78 9.89 4.18
N ASP A 8 12.25 8.98 4.97
CA ASP A 8 12.04 7.59 4.59
C ASP A 8 11.16 7.45 3.35
N TRP A 9 11.48 6.46 2.53
CA TRP A 9 10.64 6.06 1.41
C TRP A 9 9.39 5.35 1.89
N ARG A 10 8.33 5.47 1.08
CA ARG A 10 7.05 4.83 1.36
C ARG A 10 6.44 4.25 0.12
N ILE A 11 5.81 3.10 0.29
CA ILE A 11 5.09 2.37 -0.76
C ILE A 11 3.61 2.45 -0.44
N GLN A 12 2.80 2.62 -1.48
CA GLN A 12 1.34 2.59 -1.36
C GLN A 12 0.81 1.46 -2.24
N THR A 13 0.02 0.57 -1.65
CA THR A 13 -0.78 -0.41 -2.39
C THR A 13 -2.22 0.08 -2.45
N ASN A 14 -2.95 -0.27 -3.50
CA ASN A 14 -4.36 0.05 -3.66
C ASN A 14 -5.04 -1.01 -4.52
N VAL A 15 -6.35 -1.19 -4.34
CA VAL A 15 -7.16 -2.16 -5.09
C VAL A 15 -8.45 -1.48 -5.52
N TYR A 16 -8.72 -1.55 -6.83
CA TYR A 16 -9.99 -1.19 -7.45
C TYR A 16 -10.46 -2.37 -8.29
N GLY A 17 -11.75 -2.65 -8.29
CA GLY A 17 -12.34 -3.77 -9.02
C GLY A 17 -13.54 -3.32 -9.84
N ASN A 18 -13.76 -3.96 -10.99
CA ASN A 18 -14.99 -3.99 -11.79
C ASN A 18 -15.81 -2.67 -11.87
N GLY A 19 -15.13 -1.52 -11.98
CA GLY A 19 -15.77 -0.19 -12.08
C GLY A 19 -15.98 0.53 -10.74
N SER A 20 -15.72 -0.11 -9.61
CA SER A 20 -15.61 0.53 -8.31
C SER A 20 -14.31 1.33 -8.22
N THR A 21 -14.40 2.62 -8.49
CA THR A 21 -13.27 3.58 -8.43
C THR A 21 -13.48 4.69 -7.40
N THR A 22 -14.67 4.76 -6.80
CA THR A 22 -15.09 5.85 -5.90
C THR A 22 -14.51 5.73 -4.49
N ARG A 23 -14.11 4.52 -4.07
CA ARG A 23 -13.55 4.23 -2.74
C ARG A 23 -12.17 3.61 -2.89
N GLY A 24 -11.16 4.28 -2.33
CA GLY A 24 -9.79 3.78 -2.35
C GLY A 24 -9.52 2.79 -1.22
N ARG A 25 -8.73 1.75 -1.51
CA ARG A 25 -8.28 0.76 -0.55
C ARG A 25 -6.81 0.92 -0.26
N GLU A 26 -6.39 2.16 -0.01
CA GLU A 26 -4.98 2.49 0.14
C GLU A 26 -4.42 1.90 1.44
N GLU A 27 -3.28 1.24 1.35
CA GLU A 27 -2.40 0.99 2.50
C GLU A 27 -1.02 1.55 2.19
N ARG A 28 -0.40 2.21 3.18
CA ARG A 28 0.93 2.80 3.05
C ARG A 28 1.89 2.18 4.05
N TYR A 29 3.10 1.95 3.57
CA TYR A 29 4.16 1.28 4.30
C TYR A 29 5.45 2.10 4.22
N LEU A 30 6.16 2.20 5.34
CA LEU A 30 7.60 2.46 5.31
C LEU A 30 8.32 1.18 4.82
N VAL A 31 9.55 1.34 4.36
CA VAL A 31 10.41 0.20 4.01
C VAL A 31 11.64 0.16 4.90
N PRO A 32 12.13 -1.03 5.31
CA PRO A 32 13.28 -1.18 6.20
C PRO A 32 14.64 -1.05 5.50
N PHE A 33 14.66 -0.57 4.26
CA PHE A 33 15.82 -0.44 3.39
C PHE A 33 15.71 0.85 2.58
N ASP A 34 16.81 1.29 1.97
CA ASP A 34 16.76 2.40 1.02
C ASP A 34 16.52 1.87 -0.41
N PRO A 35 15.32 2.05 -0.98
CA PRO A 35 14.99 1.54 -2.32
C PRO A 35 15.74 2.26 -3.45
N THR A 36 16.60 3.25 -3.16
CA THR A 36 17.46 3.89 -4.17
C THR A 36 18.89 3.38 -4.23
N GLU A 37 19.32 2.59 -3.24
CA GLU A 37 20.69 2.07 -3.17
C GLU A 37 20.82 0.70 -3.87
N GLU A 38 19.80 -0.16 -3.74
CA GLU A 38 19.81 -1.50 -4.32
C GLU A 38 18.46 -1.84 -4.99
N PRO A 39 18.47 -2.65 -6.07
CA PRO A 39 17.23 -3.17 -6.65
C PRO A 39 16.50 -4.12 -5.69
N HIS A 40 15.19 -3.92 -5.53
CA HIS A 40 14.30 -4.80 -4.79
C HIS A 40 13.23 -5.38 -5.69
N ARG A 41 12.76 -6.59 -5.37
CA ARG A 41 11.70 -7.24 -6.15
C ARG A 41 10.33 -6.83 -5.63
N TYR A 42 9.54 -6.19 -6.46
CA TYR A 42 8.14 -5.88 -6.16
C TYR A 42 7.24 -6.81 -6.97
N SER A 43 6.34 -7.53 -6.31
CA SER A 43 5.48 -8.50 -6.99
C SER A 43 4.03 -8.40 -6.56
N ILE A 44 3.14 -8.62 -7.53
CA ILE A 44 1.70 -8.73 -7.31
C ILE A 44 1.29 -10.11 -7.80
N LEU A 45 0.83 -10.94 -6.87
CA LEU A 45 0.12 -12.16 -7.21
C LEU A 45 -1.38 -11.84 -7.24
N TRP A 46 -2.05 -12.13 -8.35
CA TRP A 46 -3.49 -11.94 -8.49
C TRP A 46 -4.12 -13.22 -9.01
N THR A 47 -5.05 -13.76 -8.23
CA THR A 47 -5.84 -14.96 -8.54
C THR A 47 -7.33 -14.62 -8.52
N PRO A 48 -8.21 -15.54 -8.95
CA PRO A 48 -9.65 -15.37 -8.78
C PRO A 48 -10.11 -15.23 -7.32
N ASP A 49 -9.28 -15.63 -6.35
CA ASP A 49 -9.64 -15.75 -4.94
C ASP A 49 -8.91 -14.76 -4.03
N TYR A 50 -7.73 -14.27 -4.42
CA TYR A 50 -6.97 -13.35 -3.60
C TYR A 50 -5.94 -12.54 -4.40
N ILE A 51 -5.48 -11.45 -3.78
CA ILE A 51 -4.35 -10.65 -4.25
C ILE A 51 -3.31 -10.59 -3.12
N ILE A 52 -2.04 -10.83 -3.45
CA ILE A 52 -0.95 -10.68 -2.49
C ILE A 52 0.09 -9.73 -3.07
N PHE A 53 0.47 -8.73 -2.27
CA PHE A 53 1.55 -7.82 -2.58
C PHE A 53 2.80 -8.25 -1.84
N TYR A 54 3.92 -8.29 -2.55
CA TYR A 54 5.22 -8.69 -2.04
C TYR A 54 6.25 -7.57 -2.20
N ILE A 55 7.14 -7.50 -1.21
CA ILE A 55 8.44 -6.86 -1.31
C ILE A 55 9.46 -7.96 -1.06
N ASP A 56 10.33 -8.18 -2.03
CA ASP A 56 11.24 -9.32 -2.12
C ASP A 56 10.47 -10.65 -2.01
N ASP A 57 10.69 -11.42 -0.94
CA ASP A 57 9.95 -12.65 -0.62
C ASP A 57 8.94 -12.47 0.53
N VAL A 58 8.77 -11.23 1.02
CA VAL A 58 7.92 -10.92 2.17
C VAL A 58 6.55 -10.44 1.70
N PRO A 59 5.46 -11.17 2.00
CA PRO A 59 4.11 -10.66 1.77
C PRO A 59 3.86 -9.48 2.70
N ILE A 60 3.35 -8.38 2.16
CA ILE A 60 3.06 -7.15 2.92
C ILE A 60 1.55 -6.91 3.08
N ARG A 61 0.75 -7.47 2.16
CA ARG A 61 -0.71 -7.33 2.14
C ARG A 61 -1.33 -8.50 1.40
N GLU A 62 -2.39 -9.06 1.99
CA GLU A 62 -3.29 -10.04 1.37
C GLU A 62 -4.68 -9.40 1.27
N VAL A 63 -5.33 -9.54 0.12
CA VAL A 63 -6.73 -9.15 -0.10
C VAL A 63 -7.47 -10.41 -0.53
N VAL A 64 -8.24 -10.99 0.38
CA VAL A 64 -9.02 -12.19 0.12
C VAL A 64 -10.36 -11.80 -0.46
N ARG A 65 -10.73 -12.39 -1.60
CA ARG A 65 -12.04 -12.20 -2.20
C ARG A 65 -13.11 -12.75 -1.28
N SER A 66 -14.18 -11.99 -1.13
CA SER A 66 -15.43 -12.48 -0.55
C SER A 66 -16.61 -11.99 -1.36
N ASP A 67 -17.74 -12.68 -1.30
CA ASP A 67 -18.96 -12.27 -2.01
C ASP A 67 -19.43 -10.87 -1.60
N ALA A 68 -19.18 -10.51 -0.34
CA ALA A 68 -19.49 -9.18 0.20
C ALA A 68 -18.68 -8.05 -0.45
N MET A 69 -17.53 -8.34 -1.07
CA MET A 69 -16.80 -7.35 -1.87
C MET A 69 -17.57 -6.96 -3.14
N GLY A 70 -18.42 -7.84 -3.66
CA GLY A 70 -19.13 -7.61 -4.92
C GLY A 70 -18.18 -7.15 -6.03
N GLY A 71 -18.47 -5.98 -6.61
CA GLY A 71 -17.65 -5.39 -7.68
C GLY A 71 -16.26 -4.91 -7.25
N ASP A 72 -15.95 -4.85 -5.96
CA ASP A 72 -14.70 -4.29 -5.46
C ASP A 72 -13.47 -5.18 -5.72
N PHE A 73 -13.65 -6.49 -5.92
CA PHE A 73 -12.55 -7.39 -6.28
C PHE A 73 -12.38 -7.42 -7.82
N PRO A 74 -11.17 -7.18 -8.36
CA PRO A 74 -10.94 -7.17 -9.80
C PRO A 74 -11.09 -8.57 -10.39
N SER A 75 -11.96 -8.71 -11.39
CA SER A 75 -12.24 -9.98 -12.08
C SER A 75 -12.13 -9.90 -13.61
N LYS A 76 -11.78 -8.73 -14.15
CA LYS A 76 -11.62 -8.50 -15.59
C LYS A 76 -10.15 -8.56 -15.98
N PRO A 77 -9.79 -9.03 -17.20
CA PRO A 77 -8.43 -8.98 -17.70
C PRO A 77 -7.80 -7.59 -17.53
N MET A 78 -6.53 -7.55 -17.12
CA MET A 78 -5.79 -6.32 -16.84
C MET A 78 -4.52 -6.24 -17.68
N SER A 79 -4.05 -5.00 -17.89
CA SER A 79 -2.72 -4.73 -18.44
C SER A 79 -1.80 -4.22 -17.33
N VAL A 80 -0.52 -4.54 -17.42
CA VAL A 80 0.51 -4.05 -16.50
C VAL A 80 1.05 -2.72 -17.03
N TYR A 81 1.19 -1.74 -16.14
CA TYR A 81 1.77 -0.44 -16.44
C TYR A 81 2.84 -0.10 -15.42
N ALA A 82 3.92 0.54 -15.88
CA ALA A 82 4.92 1.18 -15.04
C ALA A 82 5.10 2.62 -15.54
N THR A 83 4.95 3.59 -14.65
CA THR A 83 5.03 5.01 -15.01
C THR A 83 5.73 5.81 -13.92
N ILE A 84 6.45 6.85 -14.33
CA ILE A 84 6.94 7.93 -13.47
C ILE A 84 6.21 9.21 -13.86
N TRP A 85 5.60 9.89 -12.89
CA TRP A 85 4.77 11.06 -13.17
C TRP A 85 4.69 12.01 -11.96
N ASP A 86 4.27 13.25 -12.23
CA ASP A 86 4.14 14.31 -11.22
C ASP A 86 2.85 14.16 -10.39
N GLY A 87 2.98 13.56 -9.21
CA GLY A 87 1.92 13.43 -8.22
C GLY A 87 1.79 14.61 -7.24
N SER A 88 2.29 15.81 -7.55
CA SER A 88 2.41 16.93 -6.59
C SER A 88 1.13 17.33 -5.87
N SER A 89 -0.05 17.03 -6.41
CA SER A 89 -1.33 17.33 -5.75
C SER A 89 -1.59 16.46 -4.51
N TRP A 90 -0.90 15.32 -4.33
CA TRP A 90 -1.20 14.39 -3.24
C TRP A 90 0.00 13.59 -2.71
N ALA A 91 1.03 13.32 -3.52
CA ALA A 91 2.04 12.28 -3.24
C ALA A 91 2.88 12.54 -1.98
N THR A 92 3.38 13.76 -1.80
CA THR A 92 4.29 14.09 -0.69
C THR A 92 3.58 14.96 0.34
N SER A 93 3.39 14.42 1.55
CA SER A 93 2.73 15.12 2.66
C SER A 93 1.36 15.68 2.28
N TYR A 94 0.55 14.88 1.56
CA TYR A 94 -0.77 15.29 1.03
C TYR A 94 -0.72 16.46 0.05
N GLY A 95 0.34 16.53 -0.76
CA GLY A 95 0.53 17.59 -1.74
C GLY A 95 1.02 18.92 -1.17
N ARG A 96 1.39 18.97 0.12
CA ARG A 96 2.01 20.16 0.72
C ARG A 96 3.40 20.43 0.17
N ILE A 97 4.13 19.36 -0.15
CA ILE A 97 5.45 19.43 -0.73
C ILE A 97 5.31 19.04 -2.19
N LYS A 98 5.60 19.99 -3.08
CA LYS A 98 5.54 19.80 -4.53
C LYS A 98 6.90 19.37 -5.05
N ILE A 99 6.89 18.75 -6.24
CA ILE A 99 8.11 18.45 -6.98
C ILE A 99 8.91 19.73 -7.25
N ASN A 100 10.23 19.63 -7.27
CA ASN A 100 11.12 20.74 -7.61
C ASN A 100 12.00 20.35 -8.80
N TYR A 101 11.53 20.71 -10.01
CA TYR A 101 12.18 20.37 -11.27
C TYR A 101 13.63 20.85 -11.42
N LYS A 102 14.18 21.67 -10.51
CA LYS A 102 15.63 21.93 -10.45
C LYS A 102 16.46 20.70 -10.13
N TYR A 103 15.86 19.67 -9.52
CA TYR A 103 16.50 18.38 -9.23
C TYR A 103 16.30 17.35 -10.35
N ALA A 104 15.73 17.73 -11.49
CA ALA A 104 15.57 16.84 -12.63
C ALA A 104 16.95 16.46 -13.23
N PRO A 105 17.08 15.28 -13.87
CA PRO A 105 16.02 14.29 -14.12
C PRO A 105 15.65 13.47 -12.87
N TYR A 106 14.38 13.08 -12.78
CA TYR A 106 13.92 12.05 -11.84
C TYR A 106 13.93 10.71 -12.55
N VAL A 107 14.70 9.76 -12.04
CA VAL A 107 14.93 8.47 -12.70
C VAL A 107 14.36 7.33 -11.87
N SER A 108 13.76 6.36 -12.53
CA SER A 108 13.31 5.09 -11.97
C SER A 108 13.78 3.98 -12.88
N GLU A 109 14.52 3.02 -12.34
CA GLU A 109 15.06 1.89 -13.09
C GLU A 109 14.23 0.63 -12.82
N PHE A 110 13.95 -0.12 -13.87
CA PHE A 110 13.21 -1.38 -13.81
C PHE A 110 13.98 -2.44 -14.60
N SER A 111 14.24 -3.59 -13.98
CA SER A 111 14.87 -4.74 -14.61
C SER A 111 14.06 -6.00 -14.35
N ASP A 112 14.44 -7.11 -14.99
CA ASP A 112 13.96 -8.47 -14.67
C ASP A 112 12.44 -8.62 -14.61
N LEU A 113 11.73 -8.01 -15.58
CA LEU A 113 10.28 -8.10 -15.67
C LEU A 113 9.84 -9.57 -15.85
N VAL A 114 9.13 -10.08 -14.85
CA VAL A 114 8.49 -11.41 -14.89
C VAL A 114 6.99 -11.25 -15.04
N LEU A 115 6.44 -11.78 -16.14
CA LEU A 115 5.01 -11.89 -16.39
C LEU A 115 4.61 -13.37 -16.45
N ARG A 116 3.97 -13.85 -15.38
CA ARG A 116 3.40 -15.21 -15.30
C ARG A 116 1.90 -15.11 -15.10
N GLY A 117 1.16 -15.85 -15.90
CA GLY A 117 -0.30 -15.87 -15.86
C GLY A 117 -0.90 -16.07 -17.25
N CYS A 118 -2.22 -16.08 -17.31
CA CYS A 118 -2.94 -16.28 -18.56
C CYS A 118 -3.00 -14.99 -19.40
N ARG A 119 -2.46 -15.05 -20.62
CA ARG A 119 -2.53 -13.92 -21.57
C ARG A 119 -3.84 -13.98 -22.33
N VAL A 120 -4.65 -12.93 -22.21
CA VAL A 120 -5.89 -12.79 -22.99
C VAL A 120 -5.70 -11.66 -24.01
N GLY A 121 -6.01 -11.94 -25.28
CA GLY A 121 -5.96 -10.93 -26.33
C GLY A 121 -7.09 -9.90 -26.17
N PRO A 122 -6.89 -8.63 -26.55
CA PRO A 122 -7.88 -7.56 -26.36
C PRO A 122 -9.21 -7.79 -27.09
N ILE A 123 -9.23 -8.68 -28.09
CA ILE A 123 -10.40 -9.00 -28.94
C ILE A 123 -11.20 -10.20 -28.37
N GLN A 124 -10.62 -10.99 -27.46
CA GLN A 124 -11.21 -12.25 -27.00
C GLN A 124 -11.98 -12.04 -25.69
N GLN A 125 -13.23 -11.59 -25.79
CA GLN A 125 -14.07 -11.31 -24.61
C GLN A 125 -14.89 -12.50 -24.07
N VAL A 126 -14.89 -13.68 -24.70
CA VAL A 126 -16.01 -14.64 -24.48
C VAL A 126 -15.62 -16.05 -24.00
N ASP A 127 -14.36 -16.50 -24.12
CA ASP A 127 -13.97 -17.89 -23.76
C ASP A 127 -12.68 -18.00 -22.93
N SER A 128 -12.35 -16.97 -22.16
CA SER A 128 -11.08 -16.92 -21.41
C SER A 128 -11.06 -17.78 -20.15
N ALA A 129 -12.22 -18.15 -19.58
CA ALA A 129 -12.27 -18.88 -18.31
C ALA A 129 -11.65 -20.29 -18.45
N ASP A 130 -12.09 -21.07 -19.45
CA ASP A 130 -11.57 -22.43 -19.67
C ASP A 130 -10.12 -22.41 -20.16
N ARG A 131 -9.75 -21.44 -21.01
CA ARG A 131 -8.37 -21.32 -21.52
C ARG A 131 -7.35 -20.96 -20.44
N CYS A 132 -7.79 -20.27 -19.40
CA CYS A 132 -6.91 -19.84 -18.32
C CYS A 132 -6.90 -20.80 -17.13
N ALA A 133 -7.75 -21.83 -17.13
CA ALA A 133 -7.91 -22.72 -15.97
C ALA A 133 -6.59 -23.38 -15.54
N GLU A 134 -5.85 -23.99 -16.48
CA GLU A 134 -4.55 -24.63 -16.21
C GLU A 134 -3.51 -23.63 -15.70
N ALA A 135 -3.42 -22.44 -16.32
CA ALA A 135 -2.50 -21.40 -15.90
C ALA A 135 -2.84 -20.85 -14.50
N VAL A 136 -4.13 -20.78 -14.15
CA VAL A 136 -4.58 -20.40 -12.81
C VAL A 136 -4.24 -21.48 -11.80
N GLU A 137 -4.44 -22.75 -12.13
CA GLU A 137 -4.09 -23.89 -11.28
C GLU A 137 -2.58 -23.94 -11.00
N GLU A 138 -1.75 -23.82 -12.05
CA GLU A 138 -0.28 -23.74 -11.91
C GLU A 138 0.11 -22.59 -10.99
N LEU A 139 -0.45 -21.40 -11.22
CA LEU A 139 -0.14 -20.20 -10.46
C LEU A 139 -0.57 -20.31 -8.99
N MET A 140 -1.71 -20.95 -8.70
CA MET A 140 -2.19 -21.21 -7.34
C MET A 140 -1.43 -22.33 -6.62
N SER A 141 -0.81 -23.25 -7.37
CA SER A 141 0.01 -24.33 -6.81
C SER A 141 1.44 -23.91 -6.44
N ALA A 142 1.89 -22.74 -6.95
CA ALA A 142 3.25 -22.25 -6.74
C ALA A 142 3.51 -21.87 -5.26
N ASP A 143 4.77 -21.98 -4.82
CA ASP A 143 5.15 -21.65 -3.43
C ASP A 143 4.75 -20.23 -3.03
N TYR A 144 4.89 -19.24 -3.94
CA TYR A 144 4.53 -17.85 -3.70
C TYR A 144 3.02 -17.62 -3.56
N ALA A 145 2.17 -18.56 -3.97
CA ALA A 145 0.72 -18.49 -3.78
C ALA A 145 0.29 -19.05 -2.41
N LEU A 146 1.10 -19.92 -1.82
CA LEU A 146 0.80 -20.53 -0.52
C LEU A 146 1.26 -19.63 0.63
N LEU A 147 0.32 -18.94 1.27
CA LEU A 147 0.58 -18.20 2.52
C LEU A 147 0.70 -19.14 3.72
N THR A 148 1.85 -19.81 3.82
CA THR A 148 2.19 -20.66 4.98
C THR A 148 2.12 -19.87 6.29
N PRO A 149 1.98 -20.54 7.45
CA PRO A 149 2.01 -19.87 8.76
C PRO A 149 3.26 -18.98 8.95
N ARG A 150 4.41 -19.40 8.40
CA ARG A 150 5.65 -18.63 8.40
C ARG A 150 5.53 -17.34 7.59
N LYS A 151 4.98 -17.40 6.37
CA LYS A 151 4.75 -16.23 5.51
C LYS A 151 3.73 -15.27 6.13
N ARG A 152 2.63 -15.77 6.68
CA ARG A 152 1.65 -14.94 7.43
C ARG A 152 2.27 -14.27 8.65
N ALA A 153 3.12 -14.97 9.40
CA ALA A 153 3.82 -14.38 10.52
C ALA A 153 4.84 -13.30 10.08
N ALA A 154 5.51 -13.49 8.94
CA ALA A 154 6.37 -12.46 8.36
C ALA A 154 5.57 -11.22 7.94
N MET A 155 4.43 -11.41 7.28
CA MET A 155 3.51 -10.32 6.92
C MET A 155 3.04 -9.55 8.14
N ARG A 156 2.58 -10.23 9.20
CA ARG A 156 2.17 -9.56 10.44
C ARG A 156 3.31 -8.74 11.04
N ARG A 157 4.52 -9.30 11.15
CA ARG A 157 5.68 -8.57 11.68
C ARG A 157 6.06 -7.35 10.83
N PHE A 158 5.92 -7.45 9.51
CA PHE A 158 6.16 -6.34 8.60
C PHE A 158 5.11 -5.25 8.82
N ARG A 159 3.81 -5.61 8.74
CA ARG A 159 2.69 -4.69 8.90
C ARG A 159 2.72 -3.99 10.25
N GLU A 160 2.91 -4.74 11.34
CA GLU A 160 3.02 -4.19 12.69
C GLU A 160 4.08 -3.09 12.76
N ARG A 161 5.24 -3.26 12.11
CA ARG A 161 6.33 -2.29 12.21
C ARG A 161 6.16 -1.11 11.26
N TYR A 162 5.75 -1.39 10.02
CA TYR A 162 5.93 -0.48 8.90
C TYR A 162 4.63 0.09 8.32
N THR A 163 3.45 -0.42 8.69
CA THR A 163 2.17 0.16 8.24
C THR A 163 1.97 1.53 8.89
N ILE A 164 1.81 2.57 8.05
CA ILE A 164 1.60 3.96 8.49
C ILE A 164 0.21 4.49 8.16
N TYR A 165 -0.49 3.87 7.21
CA TYR A 165 -1.87 4.16 6.84
C TYR A 165 -2.53 2.86 6.38
N SER A 166 -3.76 2.61 6.82
CA SER A 166 -4.65 1.63 6.20
C SER A 166 -6.06 2.17 6.15
N PHE A 167 -6.70 2.04 4.99
CA PHE A 167 -8.09 2.43 4.77
C PHE A 167 -9.06 1.73 5.76
N CYS A 168 -8.72 0.54 6.24
CA CYS A 168 -9.51 -0.24 7.20
C CYS A 168 -9.74 0.49 8.53
N TYR A 169 -8.83 1.39 8.91
CA TYR A 169 -8.89 2.12 10.17
C TYR A 169 -9.29 3.59 9.98
N ASP A 170 -9.48 4.05 8.74
CA ASP A 170 -9.79 5.45 8.42
C ASP A 170 -11.28 5.78 8.60
N GLN A 171 -11.71 5.85 9.86
CA GLN A 171 -13.06 6.26 10.22
C GLN A 171 -13.41 7.69 9.81
N HIS A 172 -12.41 8.55 9.54
CA HIS A 172 -12.69 9.90 9.06
C HIS A 172 -13.18 9.88 7.61
N ARG A 173 -12.56 9.04 6.77
CA ARG A 173 -12.93 8.90 5.37
C ARG A 173 -14.17 8.03 5.17
N TYR A 174 -14.29 6.96 5.96
CA TYR A 174 -15.31 5.92 5.74
C TYR A 174 -16.36 5.82 6.84
N GLY A 175 -16.29 6.66 7.89
CA GLY A 175 -17.22 6.58 9.00
C GLY A 175 -17.14 5.23 9.71
N ASN A 176 -18.31 4.61 9.91
CA ASN A 176 -18.44 3.30 10.56
C ASN A 176 -18.57 2.15 9.54
N VAL A 177 -18.20 2.37 8.27
CA VAL A 177 -18.23 1.32 7.26
C VAL A 177 -17.17 0.28 7.60
N THR A 178 -17.60 -0.98 7.75
CA THR A 178 -16.70 -2.13 7.84
C THR A 178 -16.54 -2.69 6.44
N PHE A 179 -15.31 -2.74 5.94
CA PHE A 179 -15.03 -3.33 4.64
C PHE A 179 -14.83 -4.85 4.80
N PRO A 180 -15.38 -5.66 3.87
CA PRO A 180 -15.31 -7.11 3.95
C PRO A 180 -13.89 -7.66 3.74
N ASP A 181 -13.00 -6.87 3.15
CA ASP A 181 -11.58 -7.19 2.93
C ASP A 181 -10.66 -6.70 4.05
N CYS A 182 -11.21 -6.22 5.17
CA CYS A 182 -10.43 -5.79 6.34
C CYS A 182 -10.38 -6.87 7.42
N ASP A 183 -9.17 -7.23 7.83
CA ASP A 183 -8.91 -8.01 9.05
C ASP A 183 -8.55 -7.03 10.18
N TYR A 184 -9.30 -7.06 11.28
CA TYR A 184 -9.11 -6.11 12.38
C TYR A 184 -7.93 -6.54 13.25
N VAL A 185 -6.82 -5.81 13.16
CA VAL A 185 -5.64 -6.02 14.01
C VAL A 185 -5.53 -4.88 15.01
N SER A 186 -5.72 -5.19 16.30
CA SER A 186 -5.74 -4.18 17.37
C SER A 186 -4.45 -3.35 17.45
N SER A 187 -3.28 -3.99 17.27
CA SER A 187 -1.97 -3.32 17.30
C SER A 187 -1.79 -2.33 16.14
N GLU A 188 -2.27 -2.65 14.94
CA GLU A 188 -2.26 -1.74 13.79
C GLU A 188 -3.22 -0.56 14.00
N HIS A 189 -4.43 -0.84 14.49
CA HIS A 189 -5.43 0.17 14.80
C HIS A 189 -4.92 1.18 15.85
N SER A 190 -4.30 0.73 16.93
CA SER A 190 -3.74 1.62 17.97
C SER A 190 -2.66 2.56 17.43
N ARG A 191 -1.87 2.11 16.46
CA ARG A 191 -0.79 2.91 15.84
C ARG A 191 -1.28 3.79 14.68
N PHE A 192 -2.52 3.61 14.25
CA PHE A 192 -3.09 4.34 13.14
C PHE A 192 -3.07 5.85 13.41
N GLY A 193 -2.34 6.58 12.57
CA GLY A 193 -2.21 8.04 12.64
C GLY A 193 -1.06 8.57 13.48
N GLU A 194 -0.34 7.75 14.25
CA GLU A 194 0.86 8.17 15.00
C GLU A 194 1.92 8.78 14.07
N TRP A 195 2.15 8.11 12.94
CA TRP A 195 3.10 8.49 11.90
C TRP A 195 2.76 9.80 11.18
N GLY A 196 1.53 10.32 11.33
CA GLY A 196 1.11 11.58 10.71
C GLY A 196 0.90 11.52 9.21
N ASP A 197 0.98 10.33 8.63
CA ASP A 197 0.48 10.01 7.29
C ASP A 197 -1.00 9.57 7.36
N ASN A 198 -1.75 10.24 8.26
CA ASN A 198 -3.20 10.45 8.16
C ASN A 198 -3.48 11.93 7.87
N LYS A 199 -4.27 12.23 6.82
CA LYS A 199 -4.66 13.61 6.47
C LYS A 199 -5.40 14.26 7.64
N PHE A 200 -6.14 13.42 8.36
CA PHE A 200 -6.87 13.74 9.58
C PHE A 200 -6.50 12.73 10.67
N PRO A 201 -5.39 12.95 11.40
CA PRO A 201 -5.00 12.01 12.45
C PRO A 201 -6.05 11.98 13.56
N PRO A 202 -6.21 10.86 14.30
CA PRO A 202 -7.16 10.76 15.41
C PRO A 202 -7.01 11.90 16.42
N LYS A 203 -8.11 12.27 17.09
CA LYS A 203 -8.12 13.40 18.05
C LYS A 203 -7.05 13.26 19.14
N GLU A 204 -6.80 12.02 19.58
CA GLU A 204 -5.78 11.67 20.58
C GLU A 204 -4.37 12.01 20.10
N VAL A 205 -4.02 11.58 18.89
CA VAL A 205 -2.73 11.92 18.25
C VAL A 205 -2.61 13.43 18.02
N ARG A 206 -3.69 14.12 17.63
CA ARG A 206 -3.70 15.59 17.49
C ARG A 206 -3.42 16.30 18.82
N ARG A 207 -3.97 15.78 19.94
CA ARG A 207 -3.74 16.33 21.29
C ARG A 207 -2.31 16.08 21.75
N ALA A 208 -1.76 14.88 21.53
CA ALA A 208 -0.36 14.55 21.84
C ALA A 208 0.62 15.48 21.09
N ARG A 209 0.42 15.68 19.79
CA ARG A 209 1.24 16.62 18.97
C ARG A 209 1.13 18.08 19.41
N ARG A 210 -0.02 18.51 19.93
CA ARG A 210 -0.18 19.86 20.51
C ARG A 210 0.56 19.99 21.84
N ARG A 211 0.58 18.94 22.67
CA ARG A 211 1.32 18.92 23.93
C ARG A 211 2.84 18.93 23.72
N SER A 212 3.35 18.15 22.76
CA SER A 212 4.79 18.14 22.42
C SER A 212 5.28 19.42 21.74
N ARG A 213 4.36 20.25 21.22
CA ARG A 213 4.65 21.55 20.61
C ARG A 213 4.51 22.74 21.56
N LYS A 214 4.18 22.54 22.83
CA LYS A 214 4.28 23.64 23.80
C LYS A 214 5.76 24.00 23.96
N PRO A 215 6.16 25.28 23.80
CA PRO A 215 7.52 25.69 24.10
C PRO A 215 7.79 25.38 25.58
N SER A 216 8.89 24.70 25.87
CA SER A 216 9.45 24.69 27.21
C SER A 216 9.65 26.14 27.62
N ALA A 217 9.13 26.52 28.79
CA ALA A 217 9.36 27.86 29.33
C ALA A 217 10.87 28.11 29.40
N VAL A 218 11.31 29.22 28.82
CA VAL A 218 12.68 29.69 28.92
C VAL A 218 12.89 30.06 30.39
N ASP A 219 13.90 29.45 31.03
CA ASP A 219 14.36 29.84 32.36
C ASP A 219 14.91 31.28 32.28
N ASP A 220 14.18 32.23 32.86
CA ASP A 220 14.70 33.56 33.19
C ASP A 220 15.67 33.41 34.37
N GLN A 221 16.97 33.47 34.11
CA GLN A 221 17.96 33.75 35.15
C GLN A 221 18.07 35.27 35.36
N PRO A 222 17.94 35.79 36.60
CA PRO A 222 18.13 37.20 36.87
C PRO A 222 19.62 37.52 36.95
N SER A 223 20.07 38.43 36.09
CA SER A 223 21.38 39.06 36.14
C SER A 223 21.53 39.92 37.41
N LYS A 224 22.63 39.70 38.15
CA LYS A 224 23.26 40.69 39.03
C LYS A 224 24.63 41.04 38.46
#